data_AF-A0A7Y1US32-F1
#
_entry.id   AF-A0A7Y1US32-F1
#
_cell.length_a   1.000
_cell.length_b   1.000
_cell.length_c   1.000
_cell.angle_alpha   90.00
_cell.angle_beta   90.00
_cell.angle_gamma   90.00
#
_symmetry.space_group_name_H-M   'P 1'
#
loop_
_entity.id
_entity.type
_entity.pdbx_description
1 polymer ?
#
loop_
_entity_poly.entity_id
_entity_poly.type
_entity_poly.pdbx_seq_one_letter_code
_entity_poly.pdbx_strand_id
1 'polypeptide(L)' 'LGIRDAMASTSSGGTSCSLVDCLSLAADGEDFDFVGATGEIEFDGNGDPSGAFYEVWRFNDAGDTESVTVIDAANL' A
#
# COMPACT_ATOMS: atom_id res chain seq x y z
N LEU A 1 20.49 -8.23 4.44
CA LEU A 1 19.06 -8.03 4.11
C LEU A 1 18.93 -8.15 2.61
N GLY A 2 18.07 -9.05 2.12
CA GLY A 2 17.67 -9.03 0.72
C GLY A 2 16.71 -7.86 0.46
N ILE A 3 16.48 -7.52 -0.81
CA ILE A 3 15.52 -6.45 -1.18
C ILE A 3 14.13 -6.76 -0.61
N ARG A 4 13.67 -8.02 -0.71
CA ARG A 4 12.40 -8.47 -0.14
C ARG A 4 12.29 -8.17 1.36
N ASP A 5 13.31 -8.56 2.14
CA ASP A 5 13.29 -8.37 3.58
C ASP A 5 13.28 -6.88 3.94
N ALA A 6 13.98 -6.05 3.14
CA ALA A 6 13.97 -4.60 3.30
C ALA A 6 12.60 -3.98 2.96
N MET A 7 11.89 -4.50 1.96
CA MET A 7 10.54 -4.05 1.60
C MET A 7 9.56 -4.32 2.75
N ALA A 8 9.54 -5.54 3.28
CA ALA A 8 8.69 -5.89 4.42
C ALA A 8 9.01 -5.06 5.66
N SER A 9 10.29 -4.82 5.96
CA SER A 9 10.69 -4.06 7.15
C SER A 9 10.46 -2.56 7.07
N THR A 10 10.26 -2.01 5.87
CA THR A 10 10.15 -0.55 5.66
C THR A 10 8.75 -0.08 5.29
N SER A 11 7.81 -1.01 5.10
CA SER A 11 6.44 -0.69 4.68
C SER A 11 5.45 -0.62 5.84
N SER A 12 5.90 -0.86 7.08
CA SER A 12 5.04 -0.95 8.26
C SER A 12 5.83 -0.72 9.53
N GLY A 13 5.15 -0.36 10.62
CA GLY A 13 5.71 -0.29 11.98
C GLY A 13 6.03 1.12 12.44
N GLY A 14 5.86 2.10 11.53
CA GLY A 14 5.90 3.51 11.83
C GLY A 14 4.55 4.08 12.25
N THR A 15 4.50 5.40 12.39
CA THR A 15 3.24 6.12 12.60
C THR A 15 2.52 6.35 11.28
N SER A 16 1.30 5.81 11.13
CA SER A 16 0.45 6.05 9.95
C SER A 16 0.13 7.55 9.79
N CYS A 17 0.35 8.13 8.61
CA CYS A 17 0.24 9.58 8.41
C CYS A 17 -0.12 9.98 6.97
N SER A 18 -0.72 11.17 6.82
CA SER A 18 -0.92 11.83 5.53
C SER A 18 0.31 12.64 5.13
N LEU A 19 0.41 13.12 3.88
CA LEU A 19 1.62 13.79 3.37
C LEU A 19 2.10 14.92 4.28
N VAL A 20 1.18 15.79 4.72
CA VAL A 20 1.55 16.95 5.54
C VAL A 20 2.08 16.52 6.91
N ASP A 21 1.48 15.50 7.52
CA ASP A 21 1.88 15.00 8.83
C ASP A 21 3.21 14.25 8.75
N CYS A 22 3.39 13.40 7.72
CA CYS A 22 4.63 12.65 7.51
C CYS A 22 5.83 13.57 7.26
N LEU A 23 5.64 14.75 6.66
CA LEU A 23 6.74 15.72 6.48
C LEU A 23 7.28 16.22 7.82
N SER A 24 6.42 16.39 8.84
CA SER A 24 6.88 16.74 10.19
C SER A 24 7.66 15.58 10.81
N LEU A 25 7.10 14.36 10.78
CA LEU A 25 7.74 13.16 11.31
C LEU A 25 9.10 12.91 10.65
N ALA A 26 9.18 13.08 9.32
CA ALA A 26 10.42 12.96 8.55
C ALA A 26 11.46 14.01 8.96
N ALA A 27 11.05 15.26 9.24
CA ALA A 27 11.96 16.31 9.70
C ALA A 27 12.53 16.01 11.10
N ASP A 28 11.74 15.35 11.95
CA ASP A 28 12.12 14.94 13.29
C ASP A 28 12.89 13.59 13.32
N GLY A 29 13.01 12.92 12.16
CA GLY A 29 13.69 11.63 12.02
C GLY A 29 12.92 10.46 12.64
N GLU A 30 11.60 10.61 12.78
CA GLU A 30 10.70 9.58 13.29
C GLU A 30 10.32 8.58 12.19
N ASP A 31 9.96 7.37 12.60
CA ASP A 31 9.50 6.31 11.70
C ASP A 31 8.01 6.49 11.38
N PHE A 32 7.65 6.40 10.10
CA PHE A 32 6.31 6.74 9.63
C PHE A 32 5.86 5.91 8.43
N ASP A 33 4.56 5.64 8.38
CA ASP A 33 3.91 4.87 7.33
C ASP A 33 3.00 5.82 6.53
N PHE A 34 3.46 6.22 5.34
CA PHE A 34 2.73 7.19 4.52
C PHE A 34 1.50 6.57 3.85
N VAL A 35 0.33 7.14 4.13
CA VAL A 35 -0.94 6.78 3.50
C VAL A 35 -1.30 7.81 2.44
N GLY A 36 -1.05 7.43 1.19
CA GLY A 36 -1.34 8.26 0.02
C GLY A 36 -2.76 8.08 -0.53
N ALA A 37 -3.00 8.59 -1.74
CA ALA A 37 -4.30 8.47 -2.41
C ALA A 37 -4.70 7.00 -2.69
N THR A 38 -3.73 6.10 -2.80
CA THR A 38 -3.92 4.67 -3.01
C THR A 38 -4.21 3.90 -1.72
N GLY A 39 -4.19 4.57 -0.56
CA GLY A 39 -4.28 3.93 0.75
C GLY A 39 -2.94 3.38 1.24
N GLU A 40 -3.03 2.52 2.25
CA GLU A 40 -1.91 1.84 2.90
C GLU A 40 -1.33 0.74 2.02
N ILE A 41 0.01 0.60 2.03
CA ILE A 41 0.73 -0.43 1.28
C ILE A 41 1.73 -1.11 2.23
N GLU A 42 1.51 -2.39 2.52
CA GLU A 42 2.38 -3.21 3.36
C GLU A 42 2.82 -4.47 2.64
N PHE A 43 4.03 -4.96 2.91
CA PHE A 43 4.56 -6.22 2.38
C PHE A 43 4.79 -7.26 3.48
N ASP A 44 4.44 -8.51 3.20
CA ASP A 44 4.72 -9.63 4.08
C ASP A 44 6.17 -10.17 3.94
N GLY A 45 6.51 -11.19 4.73
CA GLY A 45 7.83 -11.82 4.70
C GLY A 45 8.18 -12.54 3.39
N ASN A 46 7.19 -12.82 2.53
CA ASN A 46 7.40 -13.37 1.19
C ASN A 46 7.63 -12.26 0.15
N GLY A 47 7.38 -11.01 0.51
CA GLY A 47 7.45 -9.86 -0.39
C GLY A 47 6.15 -9.63 -1.16
N ASP A 48 5.05 -10.25 -0.71
CA ASP A 48 3.73 -10.07 -1.28
C ASP A 48 3.03 -8.90 -0.57
N PRO A 49 2.27 -8.03 -1.27
CA PRO A 49 1.51 -7.00 -0.59
C PRO A 49 0.44 -7.60 0.32
N SER A 50 0.55 -7.36 1.63
CA SER A 50 -0.42 -7.77 2.66
C SER A 50 -1.46 -6.70 2.97
N GLY A 51 -1.08 -5.43 2.85
CA GLY A 51 -1.98 -4.28 2.86
C GLY A 51 -1.93 -3.64 1.48
N ALA A 52 -3.03 -3.69 0.72
CA ALA A 52 -3.15 -3.10 -0.61
C ALA A 52 -4.60 -3.20 -1.09
N PHE A 53 -4.97 -2.35 -2.05
CA PHE A 53 -6.21 -2.51 -2.81
C PHE A 53 -5.91 -3.05 -4.21
N TYR A 54 -6.63 -4.11 -4.60
CA TYR A 54 -6.60 -4.67 -5.94
C TYR A 54 -7.92 -4.41 -6.65
N GLU A 55 -7.87 -3.75 -7.81
CA GLU A 55 -9.06 -3.56 -8.63
C GLU A 55 -9.13 -4.63 -9.73
N VAL A 56 -10.27 -5.31 -9.82
CA VAL A 56 -10.55 -6.31 -10.85
C VAL A 56 -11.32 -5.65 -11.98
N TRP A 57 -10.76 -5.71 -13.18
CA TRP A 57 -11.34 -5.12 -14.38
C TRP A 57 -11.79 -6.19 -15.37
N ARG A 58 -12.77 -5.87 -16.20
CA ARG A 58 -13.15 -6.69 -17.35
C ARG A 58 -13.41 -5.82 -18.58
N PHE A 59 -13.33 -6.45 -19.75
CA PHE A 59 -13.80 -5.84 -20.99
C PHE A 59 -15.31 -6.08 -21.14
N ASN A 60 -16.06 -5.06 -21.51
CA ASN A 60 -17.48 -5.17 -21.86
C ASN A 60 -17.66 -5.55 -23.34
N ASP A 61 -18.90 -5.73 -23.78
CA ASP A 61 -19.22 -6.12 -25.16
C ASP A 61 -18.82 -5.06 -26.21
N ALA A 62 -18.65 -3.80 -25.80
CA ALA A 62 -18.15 -2.72 -26.66
C ALA A 62 -16.61 -2.71 -26.77
N GLY A 63 -15.93 -3.53 -25.97
CA GLY A 63 -14.47 -3.59 -25.88
C GLY A 63 -13.85 -2.58 -24.91
N ASP A 64 -14.66 -1.83 -24.15
CA ASP A 64 -14.19 -0.90 -23.12
C ASP A 64 -13.95 -1.63 -21.79
N THR A 65 -13.14 -1.05 -20.91
CA THR A 65 -12.87 -1.59 -19.57
C THR A 65 -13.89 -1.09 -18.54
N GLU A 66 -14.38 -1.98 -17.69
CA GLU A 66 -15.17 -1.62 -16.52
C GLU A 66 -14.64 -2.29 -15.24
N SER A 67 -14.74 -1.56 -14.13
CA SER A 67 -14.41 -2.06 -12.79
C SER A 67 -15.48 -3.04 -12.33
N VAL A 68 -15.05 -4.23 -11.92
CA VAL A 68 -15.92 -5.28 -11.38
C VAL A 68 -16.00 -5.17 -9.87
N THR A 69 -14.85 -5.05 -9.22
CA THR A 69 -14.75 -4.96 -7.76
C THR A 69 -13.38 -4.45 -7.34
N VAL A 70 -13.30 -3.97 -6.10
CA VAL A 70 -12.06 -3.64 -5.40
C VAL A 70 -11.93 -4.59 -4.22
N ILE A 71 -10.80 -5.27 -4.14
CA ILE A 71 -10.43 -6.21 -3.07
C ILE A 71 -9.46 -5.49 -2.15
N ASP A 72 -9.72 -5.54 -0.85
CA ASP A 72 -8.78 -5.11 0.19
C ASP A 72 -7.99 -6.31 0.70
N ALA A 73 -6.69 -6.32 0.44
CA ALA A 73 -5.79 -7.42 0.80
C ALA A 73 -5.70 -7.64 2.31
N ALA A 74 -5.89 -6.57 3.11
CA ALA A 74 -5.84 -6.66 4.57
C ALA A 74 -7.06 -7.40 5.15
N ASN A 75 -8.11 -7.61 4.34
CA ASN A 75 -9.39 -8.20 4.74
C ASN A 75 -9.74 -9.49 3.96
N LEU A 76 -8.75 -10.12 3.33
CA LEU A 76 -8.87 -11.45 2.69
C LEU A 76 -8.77 -12.58 3.71
#